data_AF-A0A661CIR0-F1
#
_entry.id   AF-A0A661CIR0-F1
#
_cell.length_a   1.000
_cell.length_b   1.000
_cell.length_c   1.000
_cell.angle_alpha   90.00
_cell.angle_beta   90.00
_cell.angle_gamma   90.00
#
_symmetry.space_group_name_H-M   'P 1'
#
loop_
_entity.id
_entity.type
_entity.pdbx_description
1 polymer ?
#
loop_
_entity_poly.entity_id
_entity_poly.type
_entity_poly.pdbx_seq_one_letter_code
_entity_poly.pdbx_strand_id
1 'polypeptide(L)'
;MSDKDNQDWLDLLAGQSVPDADPNTVHDAQIFRGALLAHADRLENDSEIPYPHILANVLSRLETKEIRKTPKPTSWISSLSQTLKDVFASLVPPPKVVWAIPAMALVLVVSVIMYVVFLPKNSIDTTYQTIYAKKTDEMVDELREFKFRWEGEGDNVFAFSTTAQPSQAAKAFGAGLLTEREALLGKSEVALPTLFLPATEETWLKTQWADDFELGRWAVLLWTASRFHRDLPPTFWDEQRWIFSQLKAAFVARTDNEAKKVLSQLENQIEPHLEQLPTENNPKVYKELSINLTKMMYFLAPKPADEL
;
A
#
# COMPACT_ATOMS: atom_id res chain seq x y z
N MET A 1 -30.13 5.29 -7.79
CA MET A 1 -29.83 6.65 -7.30
C MET A 1 -30.67 7.60 -8.10
N SER A 2 -31.44 8.44 -7.41
CA SER A 2 -32.25 9.46 -8.06
C SER A 2 -31.32 10.57 -8.60
N ASP A 3 -31.74 11.35 -9.59
CA ASP A 3 -30.98 12.53 -10.04
C ASP A 3 -30.69 13.51 -8.87
N LYS A 4 -31.51 13.45 -7.82
CA LYS A 4 -31.34 14.21 -6.58
C LYS A 4 -30.10 13.75 -5.81
N ASP A 5 -29.84 12.45 -5.69
CA ASP A 5 -28.69 11.93 -4.90
C ASP A 5 -27.35 12.40 -5.49
N ASN A 6 -27.25 12.51 -6.82
CA ASN A 6 -26.04 12.99 -7.49
C ASN A 6 -25.86 14.50 -7.34
N GLN A 7 -26.95 15.26 -7.43
CA GLN A 7 -26.90 16.71 -7.22
C GLN A 7 -26.55 17.03 -5.77
N ASP A 8 -27.14 16.29 -4.82
CA ASP A 8 -26.85 16.41 -3.40
C ASP A 8 -25.35 16.17 -3.11
N TRP A 9 -24.74 15.14 -3.73
CA TRP A 9 -23.30 14.92 -3.62
C TRP A 9 -22.46 16.06 -4.19
N LEU A 10 -22.81 16.59 -5.36
CA LEU A 10 -22.10 17.72 -5.97
C LEU A 10 -22.22 18.99 -5.12
N ASP A 11 -23.40 19.25 -4.58
CA ASP A 11 -23.69 20.38 -3.71
C ASP A 11 -22.88 20.26 -2.40
N LEU A 12 -22.81 19.06 -1.80
CA LEU A 12 -21.96 18.79 -0.64
C LEU A 12 -20.46 18.98 -0.93
N LEU A 13 -19.97 18.51 -2.09
CA LEU A 13 -18.57 18.71 -2.51
C LEU A 13 -18.25 20.18 -2.81
N ALA A 14 -19.22 20.95 -3.27
CA ALA A 14 -19.10 22.41 -3.41
C ALA A 14 -19.12 23.13 -2.04
N GLY A 15 -19.41 22.43 -0.94
CA GLY A 15 -19.52 22.98 0.41
C GLY A 15 -20.88 23.58 0.71
N GLN A 16 -21.92 23.25 -0.06
CA GLN A 16 -23.29 23.65 0.20
C GLN A 16 -23.95 22.65 1.16
N SER A 17 -24.88 23.12 1.99
CA SER A 17 -25.67 22.24 2.86
C SER A 17 -26.88 21.71 2.11
N VAL A 18 -27.06 20.40 2.09
CA VAL A 18 -28.21 19.72 1.49
C VAL A 18 -29.18 19.33 2.60
N PRO A 19 -30.44 19.83 2.59
CA PRO A 19 -31.44 19.43 3.57
C PRO A 19 -31.81 17.96 3.43
N ASP A 20 -31.95 17.28 4.57
CA ASP A 20 -32.26 15.85 4.68
C ASP A 20 -31.19 14.89 4.14
N ALA A 21 -29.98 15.39 3.84
CA ALA A 21 -28.84 14.54 3.51
C ALA A 21 -28.48 13.64 4.70
N ASP A 22 -28.21 12.37 4.41
CA ASP A 22 -27.76 11.41 5.41
C ASP A 22 -26.46 11.93 6.08
N PRO A 23 -26.37 11.96 7.42
CA PRO A 23 -25.21 12.50 8.12
C PRO A 23 -23.88 11.85 7.72
N ASN A 24 -23.86 10.57 7.36
CA ASN A 24 -22.63 9.90 6.91
C ASN A 24 -22.25 10.36 5.51
N THR A 25 -23.23 10.55 4.62
CA THR A 25 -23.00 11.12 3.28
C THR A 25 -22.41 12.54 3.36
N VAL A 26 -22.92 13.37 4.28
CA VAL A 26 -22.37 14.71 4.55
C VAL A 26 -20.93 14.60 5.07
N HIS A 27 -20.66 13.68 5.99
CA HIS A 27 -19.33 13.46 6.54
C HIS A 27 -18.32 13.03 5.47
N ASP A 28 -18.67 12.05 4.63
CA ASP A 28 -17.80 11.53 3.57
C ASP A 28 -17.51 12.60 2.51
N ALA A 29 -18.52 13.39 2.11
CA ALA A 29 -18.34 14.50 1.18
C ALA A 29 -17.43 15.60 1.76
N GLN A 30 -17.52 15.88 3.07
CA GLN A 30 -16.63 16.83 3.74
C GLN A 30 -15.18 16.33 3.78
N ILE A 31 -14.96 15.04 4.07
CA ILE A 31 -13.62 14.42 4.04
C ILE A 31 -13.05 14.51 2.62
N PHE A 32 -13.83 14.15 1.61
CA PHE A 32 -13.38 14.16 0.22
C PHE A 32 -13.07 15.58 -0.28
N ARG A 33 -13.94 16.54 0.02
CA ARG A 33 -13.71 17.97 -0.24
C ARG A 33 -12.47 18.48 0.48
N GLY A 34 -12.26 18.10 1.74
CA GLY A 34 -11.08 18.45 2.52
C GLY A 34 -9.79 17.93 1.88
N ALA A 35 -9.81 16.70 1.37
CA ALA A 35 -8.68 16.12 0.64
C ALA A 35 -8.40 16.86 -0.69
N LEU A 36 -9.45 17.23 -1.44
CA LEU A 36 -9.31 18.00 -2.68
C LEU A 36 -8.78 19.42 -2.45
N LEU A 37 -9.30 20.13 -1.44
CA LEU A 37 -8.85 21.48 -1.10
C LEU A 37 -7.43 21.48 -0.55
N ALA A 38 -7.08 20.54 0.33
CA ALA A 38 -5.71 20.37 0.80
C ALA A 38 -4.73 20.07 -0.34
N HIS A 39 -5.21 19.46 -1.43
CA HIS A 39 -4.43 19.25 -2.65
C HIS A 39 -4.33 20.51 -3.52
N ALA A 40 -5.44 21.23 -3.70
CA ALA A 40 -5.49 22.46 -4.50
C ALA A 40 -4.66 23.60 -3.88
N ASP A 41 -4.77 23.83 -2.57
CA ASP A 41 -4.00 24.85 -1.84
C ASP A 41 -2.48 24.52 -1.82
N ARG A 42 -2.12 23.25 -2.04
CA ARG A 42 -0.72 22.80 -2.11
C ARG A 42 -0.12 22.87 -3.52
N LEU A 43 -0.94 23.03 -4.56
CA LEU A 43 -0.46 23.32 -5.93
C LEU A 43 -0.04 24.79 -6.11
N GLU A 44 -0.49 25.69 -5.23
CA GLU A 44 -0.07 27.11 -5.23
C GLU A 44 1.24 27.35 -4.46
N ASN A 45 1.67 26.42 -3.60
CA ASN A 45 2.91 26.51 -2.83
C ASN A 45 3.80 25.28 -3.07
N ASP A 46 4.65 25.38 -4.09
CA ASP A 46 5.65 24.39 -4.49
C ASP A 46 6.69 24.15 -3.37
N SER A 47 6.56 23.03 -2.66
CA SER A 47 7.67 22.15 -2.23
C SER A 47 7.14 20.94 -1.44
N GLU A 48 7.47 19.73 -1.94
CA GLU A 48 7.36 18.41 -1.29
C GLU A 48 5.96 17.77 -1.21
N ILE A 49 5.70 16.86 -2.17
CA ILE A 49 4.56 15.92 -2.16
C ILE A 49 4.95 14.68 -1.33
N PRO A 50 4.19 14.29 -0.29
CA PRO A 50 4.20 12.93 0.20
C PRO A 50 3.44 12.06 -0.80
N TYR A 51 4.09 11.03 -1.35
CA TYR A 51 3.54 10.02 -2.29
C TYR A 51 3.25 10.49 -3.73
N PRO A 52 4.27 10.99 -4.47
CA PRO A 52 4.14 11.26 -5.90
C PRO A 52 3.76 10.01 -6.70
N HIS A 53 4.05 8.80 -6.21
CA HIS A 53 3.72 7.54 -6.88
C HIS A 53 2.25 7.11 -6.75
N ILE A 54 1.52 7.47 -5.68
CA ILE A 54 0.07 7.20 -5.58
C ILE A 54 -0.68 8.13 -6.52
N LEU A 55 -0.30 9.42 -6.51
CA LEU A 55 -0.84 10.39 -7.45
C LEU A 55 -0.43 10.07 -8.88
N ALA A 56 0.83 9.68 -9.15
CA ALA A 56 1.25 9.24 -10.48
C ALA A 56 0.62 7.90 -10.89
N ASN A 57 0.23 7.01 -9.97
CA ASN A 57 -0.56 5.82 -10.30
C ASN A 57 -2.03 6.16 -10.59
N VAL A 58 -2.62 7.12 -9.88
CA VAL A 58 -3.98 7.61 -10.14
C VAL A 58 -4.00 8.42 -11.45
N LEU A 59 -3.03 9.30 -11.67
CA LEU A 59 -2.84 10.11 -12.86
C LEU A 59 -2.42 9.26 -14.06
N SER A 60 -1.46 8.34 -13.95
CA SER A 60 -1.12 7.43 -15.07
C SER A 60 -2.26 6.48 -15.39
N ARG A 61 -3.09 6.05 -14.43
CA ARG A 61 -4.35 5.34 -14.73
C ARG A 61 -5.36 6.20 -15.48
N LEU A 62 -5.30 7.53 -15.32
CA LEU A 62 -6.05 8.51 -16.12
C LEU A 62 -5.36 8.84 -17.47
N GLU A 63 -4.04 8.68 -17.58
CA GLU A 63 -3.19 9.05 -18.73
C GLU A 63 -2.93 7.88 -19.71
N THR A 64 -3.00 6.61 -19.26
CA THR A 64 -2.62 5.41 -20.03
C THR A 64 -3.73 4.89 -20.95
N LYS A 65 -4.47 5.78 -21.64
CA LYS A 65 -5.26 5.41 -22.84
C LYS A 65 -5.29 6.56 -23.84
N GLU A 66 -4.18 6.79 -24.53
CA GLU A 66 -4.15 7.49 -25.81
C GLU A 66 -3.69 6.55 -26.93
N ILE A 67 -4.47 6.45 -28.02
CA ILE A 67 -3.92 6.25 -29.38
C ILE A 67 -4.65 7.20 -30.37
N ARG A 68 -3.98 8.33 -30.65
CA ARG A 68 -3.79 9.04 -31.94
C ARG A 68 -4.91 9.03 -33.02
N LYS A 69 -5.57 10.18 -33.27
CA LYS A 69 -5.23 11.26 -34.26
C LYS A 69 -6.36 12.32 -34.26
N THR A 70 -5.98 13.61 -34.30
CA THR A 70 -6.80 14.84 -34.24
C THR A 70 -7.84 14.98 -35.39
N PRO A 71 -8.97 15.75 -35.27
CA PRO A 71 -9.05 17.14 -34.78
C PRO A 71 -10.25 17.59 -33.86
N LYS A 72 -9.95 18.65 -33.09
CA LYS A 72 -10.75 19.57 -32.23
C LYS A 72 -11.46 19.03 -30.97
N PRO A 73 -11.41 19.77 -29.84
CA PRO A 73 -11.60 19.23 -28.51
C PRO A 73 -13.07 19.26 -28.09
N THR A 74 -13.71 18.10 -28.12
CA THR A 74 -14.86 17.83 -27.26
C THR A 74 -14.31 17.13 -26.02
N SER A 75 -14.41 17.79 -24.87
CA SER A 75 -13.89 17.32 -23.59
C SER A 75 -14.22 15.83 -23.38
N TRP A 76 -13.19 14.98 -23.26
CA TRP A 76 -13.30 13.53 -23.09
C TRP A 76 -14.16 13.13 -21.87
N ILE A 77 -14.25 14.00 -20.87
CA ILE A 77 -15.13 13.89 -19.69
C ILE A 77 -16.61 13.85 -20.12
N SER A 78 -17.01 14.60 -21.15
CA SER A 78 -18.37 14.54 -21.70
C SER A 78 -18.64 13.20 -22.39
N SER A 79 -17.63 12.57 -23.01
CA SER A 79 -17.77 11.25 -23.63
C SER A 79 -17.84 10.13 -22.59
N LEU A 80 -17.10 10.25 -21.48
CA LEU A 80 -17.19 9.31 -20.36
C LEU A 80 -18.55 9.45 -19.66
N SER A 81 -19.02 10.68 -19.45
CA SER A 81 -20.37 10.95 -18.93
C SER A 81 -21.45 10.41 -19.86
N GLN A 82 -21.29 10.56 -21.18
CA GLN A 82 -22.20 9.97 -22.17
C GLN A 82 -22.12 8.45 -22.18
N THR A 83 -20.93 7.84 -22.12
CA THR A 83 -20.79 6.38 -22.10
C THR A 83 -21.41 5.80 -20.84
N LEU A 84 -21.21 6.44 -19.69
CA LEU A 84 -21.88 6.06 -18.45
C LEU A 84 -23.40 6.28 -18.57
N LYS A 85 -23.86 7.42 -19.07
CA LYS A 85 -25.29 7.69 -19.31
C LYS A 85 -25.91 6.69 -20.28
N ASP A 86 -25.20 6.27 -21.33
CA ASP A 86 -25.65 5.34 -22.35
C ASP A 86 -25.70 3.92 -21.80
N VAL A 87 -24.70 3.53 -20.99
CA VAL A 87 -24.72 2.27 -20.24
C VAL A 87 -25.90 2.27 -19.26
N PHE A 88 -26.06 3.32 -18.45
CA PHE A 88 -27.18 3.46 -17.51
C PHE A 88 -28.54 3.49 -18.24
N ALA A 89 -28.65 4.20 -19.37
CA ALA A 89 -29.86 4.25 -20.18
C ALA A 89 -30.18 2.91 -20.84
N SER A 90 -29.15 2.14 -21.24
CA SER A 90 -29.33 0.78 -21.77
C SER A 90 -29.73 -0.25 -20.70
N LEU A 91 -29.44 0.04 -19.43
CA LEU A 91 -29.77 -0.78 -18.27
C LEU A 91 -31.16 -0.49 -17.69
N VAL A 92 -31.84 0.58 -18.12
CA VAL A 92 -33.25 0.85 -17.80
C VAL A 92 -34.13 0.22 -18.88
N PRO A 93 -34.74 -0.96 -18.67
CA PRO A 93 -35.66 -1.52 -19.66
C PRO A 93 -36.90 -0.61 -19.78
N PRO A 94 -37.55 -0.58 -20.95
CA PRO A 94 -38.83 0.09 -21.09
C PRO A 94 -39.84 -0.49 -20.07
N PRO A 95 -40.82 0.30 -19.62
CA PRO A 95 -41.67 0.04 -18.43
C PRO A 95 -42.62 -1.18 -18.53
N LYS A 96 -42.35 -2.14 -19.42
CA LYS A 96 -43.17 -3.33 -19.68
C LYS A 96 -42.43 -4.66 -19.52
N VAL A 97 -41.15 -4.67 -19.11
CA VAL A 97 -40.38 -5.91 -18.92
C VAL A 97 -40.21 -6.21 -17.43
N VAL A 98 -40.55 -7.44 -17.05
CA VAL A 98 -40.57 -7.99 -15.68
C VAL A 98 -39.33 -7.60 -14.87
N TRP A 99 -39.56 -6.99 -13.70
CA TRP A 99 -38.62 -6.32 -12.80
C TRP A 99 -37.43 -7.14 -12.26
N ALA A 100 -37.31 -8.44 -12.57
CA ALA A 100 -36.33 -9.32 -11.95
C ALA A 100 -34.93 -9.27 -12.60
N ILE A 101 -34.84 -8.96 -13.90
CA ILE A 101 -33.57 -8.96 -14.65
C ILE A 101 -32.70 -7.70 -14.42
N PRO A 102 -33.24 -6.47 -14.35
CA PRO A 102 -32.39 -5.27 -14.20
C PRO A 102 -31.75 -5.16 -12.80
N ALA A 103 -32.38 -5.73 -11.77
CA ALA A 103 -31.82 -5.74 -10.41
C ALA A 103 -30.51 -6.55 -10.34
N MET A 104 -30.45 -7.73 -10.97
CA MET A 104 -29.23 -8.55 -10.96
C MET A 104 -28.09 -7.91 -11.75
N ALA A 105 -28.38 -7.27 -12.89
CA ALA A 105 -27.36 -6.58 -13.68
C ALA A 105 -26.81 -5.36 -12.94
N LEU A 106 -27.66 -4.59 -12.26
CA LEU A 106 -27.23 -3.47 -11.42
C LEU A 106 -26.38 -3.94 -10.23
N VAL A 107 -26.78 -5.02 -9.55
CA VAL A 107 -25.99 -5.61 -8.45
C VAL A 107 -24.63 -6.08 -8.95
N LEU A 108 -24.56 -6.74 -10.12
CA LEU A 108 -23.29 -7.18 -10.70
C LEU A 108 -22.39 -6.00 -11.07
N VAL A 109 -22.94 -4.95 -11.66
CA VAL A 109 -22.19 -3.72 -11.99
C VAL A 109 -21.73 -3.01 -10.72
N VAL A 110 -22.58 -2.88 -9.70
CA VAL A 110 -22.20 -2.27 -8.41
C VAL A 110 -21.20 -3.14 -7.66
N SER A 111 -21.31 -4.47 -7.69
CA SER A 111 -20.34 -5.38 -7.09
C SER A 111 -19.00 -5.38 -7.82
N VAL A 112 -18.99 -5.26 -9.16
CA VAL A 112 -17.75 -5.12 -9.95
C VAL A 112 -17.14 -3.74 -9.74
N ILE A 113 -17.95 -2.67 -9.70
CA ILE A 113 -17.47 -1.31 -9.38
C ILE A 113 -16.94 -1.28 -7.95
N MET A 114 -17.63 -1.87 -6.98
CA MET A 114 -17.10 -1.99 -5.62
C MET A 114 -15.82 -2.83 -5.62
N TYR A 115 -15.78 -3.97 -6.29
CA TYR A 115 -14.58 -4.79 -6.36
C TYR A 115 -13.40 -4.09 -7.04
N VAL A 116 -13.65 -3.24 -8.05
CA VAL A 116 -12.62 -2.52 -8.83
C VAL A 116 -12.22 -1.19 -8.19
N VAL A 117 -13.15 -0.47 -7.55
CA VAL A 117 -12.88 0.79 -6.84
C VAL A 117 -12.30 0.52 -5.45
N PHE A 118 -12.75 -0.56 -4.80
CA PHE A 118 -12.15 -1.11 -3.58
C PHE A 118 -11.17 -2.26 -3.88
N LEU A 119 -10.65 -2.37 -5.11
CA LEU A 119 -9.47 -3.21 -5.41
C LEU A 119 -8.44 -2.90 -4.33
N PRO A 120 -7.91 -3.92 -3.64
CA PRO A 120 -7.31 -3.73 -2.34
C PRO A 120 -6.20 -2.70 -2.47
N LYS A 121 -6.46 -1.51 -1.92
CA LYS A 121 -5.43 -0.58 -1.50
C LYS A 121 -4.41 -1.45 -0.79
N ASN A 122 -3.16 -1.43 -1.25
CA ASN A 122 -2.11 -2.27 -0.66
C ASN A 122 -2.22 -2.16 0.86
N SER A 123 -2.57 -3.25 1.51
CA SER A 123 -2.93 -3.25 2.93
C SER A 123 -1.77 -2.76 3.78
N ILE A 124 -0.54 -3.00 3.32
CA ILE A 124 0.68 -2.47 3.92
C ILE A 124 0.62 -0.94 3.91
N ASP A 125 0.26 -0.31 2.78
CA ASP A 125 0.13 1.15 2.69
C ASP A 125 -0.93 1.72 3.65
N THR A 126 -2.06 1.02 3.85
CA THR A 126 -3.08 1.43 4.82
C THR A 126 -2.52 1.38 6.24
N THR A 127 -1.85 0.28 6.61
CA THR A 127 -1.26 0.13 7.95
C THR A 127 -0.09 1.08 8.18
N TYR A 128 0.65 1.43 7.12
CA TYR A 128 1.68 2.46 7.14
C TYR A 128 1.12 3.83 7.52
N GLN A 129 -0.02 4.24 6.94
CA GLN A 129 -0.65 5.53 7.31
C GLN A 129 -1.01 5.59 8.79
N THR A 130 -1.44 4.47 9.39
CA THR A 130 -1.73 4.39 10.83
C THR A 130 -0.48 4.63 11.68
N ILE A 131 0.65 4.02 11.32
CA ILE A 131 1.94 4.23 12.04
C ILE A 131 2.46 5.65 11.80
N TYR A 132 2.42 6.13 10.56
CA TYR A 132 2.90 7.46 10.19
C TYR A 132 2.11 8.58 10.87
N ALA A 133 0.78 8.45 11.00
CA ALA A 133 -0.06 9.41 11.72
C ALA A 133 0.28 9.52 13.22
N LYS A 134 0.95 8.50 13.78
CA LYS A 134 1.39 8.41 15.17
C LYS A 134 2.90 8.59 15.33
N LYS A 135 3.58 9.06 14.28
CA LYS A 135 5.03 9.24 14.27
C LYS A 135 5.47 10.19 15.39
N THR A 136 6.45 9.75 16.17
CA THR A 136 7.10 10.52 17.24
C THR A 136 8.56 10.74 16.92
N ASP A 137 9.20 11.74 17.53
CA ASP A 137 10.65 11.97 17.36
C ASP A 137 11.48 10.75 17.80
N GLU A 138 11.08 10.09 18.89
CA GLU A 138 11.70 8.83 19.37
C GLU A 138 11.63 7.73 18.29
N MET A 139 10.49 7.60 17.60
CA MET A 139 10.35 6.65 16.49
C MET A 139 11.28 7.00 15.33
N VAL A 140 11.41 8.29 15.00
CA VAL A 140 12.32 8.76 13.94
C VAL A 140 13.77 8.43 14.29
N ASP A 141 14.18 8.70 15.52
CA ASP A 141 15.55 8.48 15.97
C ASP A 141 15.88 6.98 16.01
N GLU A 142 14.99 6.14 16.53
CA GLU A 142 15.18 4.67 16.47
C GLU A 142 15.26 4.15 15.03
N LEU A 143 14.43 4.66 14.12
CA LEU A 143 14.49 4.27 12.70
C LEU A 143 15.78 4.71 12.02
N ARG A 144 16.35 5.87 12.38
CA ARG A 144 17.66 6.33 11.87
C ARG A 144 18.82 5.50 12.42
N GLU A 145 18.73 5.11 13.70
CA GLU A 145 19.74 4.28 14.36
C GLU A 145 19.65 2.82 13.93
N PHE A 146 18.49 2.38 13.43
CA PHE A 146 18.29 1.04 12.92
C PHE A 146 19.07 0.80 11.63
N LYS A 147 20.25 0.20 11.78
CA LYS A 147 21.13 -0.20 10.67
C LYS A 147 20.85 -1.61 10.24
N PHE A 148 20.65 -1.80 8.94
CA PHE A 148 20.65 -3.12 8.34
C PHE A 148 22.08 -3.67 8.27
N ARG A 149 22.20 -5.00 8.21
CA ARG A 149 23.50 -5.69 8.18
C ARG A 149 24.44 -5.16 7.09
N TRP A 150 23.90 -4.84 5.91
CA TRP A 150 24.68 -4.33 4.78
C TRP A 150 25.09 -2.86 4.92
N GLU A 151 24.65 -2.15 5.97
CA GLU A 151 24.98 -0.75 6.25
C GLU A 151 26.08 -0.60 7.32
N GLY A 152 26.55 -1.72 7.90
CA GLY A 152 27.61 -1.76 8.91
C GLY A 152 29.03 -1.85 8.35
N GLU A 153 29.99 -1.32 9.12
CA GLU A 153 31.47 -1.36 8.98
C GLU A 153 32.10 -1.13 7.58
N GLY A 154 32.30 0.15 7.26
CA GLY A 154 33.64 0.75 7.20
C GLY A 154 34.58 0.43 6.02
N ASP A 155 34.72 -0.81 5.56
CA ASP A 155 35.86 -1.22 4.68
C ASP A 155 35.47 -1.95 3.38
N ASN A 156 34.18 -2.11 3.08
CA ASN A 156 33.75 -2.76 1.83
C ASN A 156 33.62 -1.79 0.63
N VAL A 157 34.29 -0.63 0.67
CA VAL A 157 34.56 0.16 -0.55
C VAL A 157 35.47 -0.62 -1.52
N PHE A 158 36.14 -1.69 -1.06
CA PHE A 158 37.01 -2.54 -1.88
C PHE A 158 36.67 -4.04 -1.93
N ALA A 159 35.66 -4.52 -1.20
CA ALA A 159 35.27 -5.94 -1.23
C ALA A 159 34.19 -6.23 -2.27
N PHE A 160 34.45 -5.87 -3.52
CA PHE A 160 33.86 -6.57 -4.67
C PHE A 160 34.53 -7.94 -4.81
N SER A 161 34.46 -8.76 -3.76
CA SER A 161 34.64 -10.20 -3.87
C SER A 161 33.57 -10.69 -4.85
N THR A 162 34.00 -10.97 -6.07
CA THR A 162 33.18 -11.32 -7.24
C THR A 162 32.39 -12.63 -7.09
N THR A 163 32.45 -13.28 -5.93
CA THR A 163 32.14 -14.71 -5.83
C THR A 163 30.72 -15.06 -5.39
N ALA A 164 29.96 -14.15 -4.78
CA ALA A 164 28.55 -14.45 -4.51
C ALA A 164 27.66 -13.20 -4.54
N GLN A 165 27.01 -12.99 -5.68
CA GLN A 165 25.93 -12.01 -5.81
C GLN A 165 24.73 -12.45 -4.97
N PRO A 166 24.09 -11.56 -4.20
CA PRO A 166 22.89 -11.94 -3.46
C PRO A 166 21.78 -12.36 -4.42
N SER A 167 20.96 -13.32 -3.98
CA SER A 167 19.81 -13.79 -4.76
C SER A 167 18.84 -12.65 -5.05
N GLN A 168 18.08 -12.75 -6.13
CA GLN A 168 17.08 -11.73 -6.48
C GLN A 168 16.00 -11.59 -5.40
N ALA A 169 15.61 -12.68 -4.73
CA ALA A 169 14.75 -12.66 -3.55
C ALA A 169 15.33 -11.78 -2.42
N ALA A 170 16.60 -12.00 -2.07
CA ALA A 170 17.26 -11.22 -1.02
C ALA A 170 17.38 -9.74 -1.42
N LYS A 171 17.68 -9.44 -2.69
CA LYS A 171 17.72 -8.07 -3.21
C LYS A 171 16.34 -7.38 -3.11
N ALA A 172 15.28 -8.06 -3.52
CA ALA A 172 13.91 -7.56 -3.42
C ALA A 172 13.50 -7.30 -1.97
N PHE A 173 13.77 -8.26 -1.09
CA PHE A 173 13.52 -8.13 0.35
C PHE A 173 14.28 -6.94 0.95
N GLY A 174 15.59 -6.83 0.70
CA GLY A 174 16.40 -5.70 1.16
C GLY A 174 15.95 -4.34 0.59
N ALA A 175 15.49 -4.32 -0.67
CA ALA A 175 14.89 -3.13 -1.27
C ALA A 175 13.60 -2.72 -0.53
N GLY A 176 12.75 -3.67 -0.17
CA GLY A 176 11.54 -3.44 0.60
C GLY A 176 11.83 -2.89 2.00
N LEU A 177 12.80 -3.48 2.69
CA LEU A 177 13.29 -3.03 4.00
C LEU A 177 13.72 -1.55 3.96
N LEU A 178 14.61 -1.20 3.02
CA LEU A 178 15.09 0.17 2.88
C LEU A 178 13.96 1.12 2.48
N THR A 179 13.12 0.74 1.52
CA THR A 179 12.01 1.57 1.04
C THR A 179 11.06 1.94 2.18
N GLU A 180 10.67 0.97 3.01
CA GLU A 180 9.75 1.24 4.11
C GLU A 180 10.39 2.07 5.22
N ARG A 181 11.64 1.82 5.58
CA ARG A 181 12.36 2.63 6.58
C ARG A 181 12.39 4.09 6.15
N GLU A 182 12.81 4.36 4.92
CA GLU A 182 12.90 5.72 4.40
C GLU A 182 11.51 6.36 4.25
N ALA A 183 10.48 5.59 3.88
CA ALA A 183 9.10 6.06 3.86
C ALA A 183 8.61 6.46 5.27
N LEU A 184 8.89 5.67 6.30
CA LEU A 184 8.55 6.03 7.69
C LEU A 184 9.33 7.27 8.16
N LEU A 185 10.57 7.45 7.69
CA LEU A 185 11.35 8.66 7.90
C LEU A 185 10.79 9.89 7.14
N GLY A 186 9.83 9.70 6.24
CA GLY A 186 9.14 10.76 5.51
C GLY A 186 9.76 11.07 4.14
N LYS A 187 10.66 10.22 3.63
CA LYS A 187 11.21 10.36 2.28
C LYS A 187 10.28 9.68 1.28
N SER A 188 9.78 10.46 0.33
CA SER A 188 8.83 10.00 -0.68
C SER A 188 9.51 9.32 -1.87
N GLU A 189 10.79 9.62 -2.11
CA GLU A 189 11.62 9.03 -3.16
C GLU A 189 12.85 8.39 -2.53
N VAL A 190 12.93 7.06 -2.65
CA VAL A 190 14.03 6.27 -2.12
C VAL A 190 14.90 5.83 -3.29
N ALA A 191 16.05 6.47 -3.44
CA ALA A 191 17.06 6.02 -4.39
C ALA A 191 17.66 4.71 -3.88
N LEU A 192 17.26 3.59 -4.49
CA LEU A 192 17.80 2.28 -4.15
C LEU A 192 19.27 2.17 -4.60
N PRO A 193 20.18 1.71 -3.73
CA PRO A 193 21.54 1.35 -4.14
C PRO A 193 21.53 0.30 -5.25
N THR A 194 22.53 0.31 -6.13
CA THR A 194 22.66 -0.63 -7.27
C THR A 194 22.51 -2.09 -6.87
N LEU A 195 22.95 -2.45 -5.66
CA LEU A 195 22.81 -3.80 -5.10
C LEU A 195 21.35 -4.28 -5.04
N PHE A 196 20.41 -3.36 -4.83
CA PHE A 196 18.98 -3.60 -4.63
C PHE A 196 18.14 -3.27 -5.87
N LEU A 197 18.77 -2.94 -6.98
CA LEU A 197 18.04 -2.74 -8.23
C LEU A 197 17.58 -4.10 -8.80
N PRO A 198 16.38 -4.16 -9.38
CA PRO A 198 15.93 -5.33 -10.12
C PRO A 198 16.82 -5.58 -11.33
N ALA A 199 16.82 -6.81 -11.84
CA ALA A 199 17.60 -7.18 -13.02
C ALA A 199 17.09 -6.51 -14.32
N THR A 200 15.84 -6.04 -14.32
CA THR A 200 15.19 -5.31 -15.42
C THR A 200 14.92 -3.86 -14.99
N GLU A 201 14.56 -2.99 -15.93
CA GLU A 201 14.13 -1.60 -15.63
C GLU A 201 12.74 -1.52 -14.98
N GLU A 202 12.13 -2.65 -14.63
CA GLU A 202 10.80 -2.71 -14.00
C GLU A 202 10.88 -2.50 -12.49
N THR A 203 9.78 -2.07 -11.86
CA THR A 203 9.71 -1.98 -10.38
C THR A 203 9.61 -3.37 -9.76
N TRP A 204 10.13 -3.56 -8.54
CA TRP A 204 10.07 -4.86 -7.83
C TRP A 204 8.66 -5.46 -7.77
N LEU A 205 7.65 -4.60 -7.58
CA LEU A 205 6.22 -4.95 -7.57
C LEU A 205 5.70 -5.57 -8.87
N LYS A 206 6.41 -5.40 -9.99
CA LYS A 206 6.06 -6.00 -11.30
C LYS A 206 6.83 -7.28 -11.60
N THR A 207 7.79 -7.63 -10.75
CA THR A 207 8.62 -8.84 -10.91
C THR A 207 8.01 -10.03 -10.15
N GLN A 208 8.52 -11.24 -10.41
CA GLN A 208 8.17 -12.42 -9.62
C GLN A 208 8.61 -12.36 -8.14
N TRP A 209 9.41 -11.35 -7.76
CA TRP A 209 9.91 -11.14 -6.40
C TRP A 209 9.12 -10.05 -5.65
N ALA A 210 7.94 -9.68 -6.16
CA ALA A 210 7.06 -8.69 -5.53
C ALA A 210 6.72 -9.06 -4.08
N ASP A 211 6.47 -10.34 -3.80
CA ASP A 211 6.15 -10.81 -2.45
C ASP A 211 7.35 -10.69 -1.49
N ASP A 212 8.58 -10.90 -1.96
CA ASP A 212 9.79 -10.67 -1.16
C ASP A 212 9.96 -9.19 -0.83
N PHE A 213 9.69 -8.32 -1.80
CA PHE A 213 9.72 -6.86 -1.60
C PHE A 213 8.66 -6.41 -0.59
N GLU A 214 7.41 -6.85 -0.72
CA GLU A 214 6.34 -6.51 0.21
C GLU A 214 6.58 -7.10 1.60
N LEU A 215 7.15 -8.31 1.69
CA LEU A 215 7.58 -8.89 2.97
C LEU A 215 8.62 -8.00 3.65
N GLY A 216 9.58 -7.45 2.90
CA GLY A 216 10.55 -6.49 3.42
C GLY A 216 9.86 -5.25 3.99
N ARG A 217 8.95 -4.65 3.23
CA ARG A 217 8.20 -3.49 3.71
C ARG A 217 7.41 -3.78 4.97
N TRP A 218 6.63 -4.86 4.94
CA TRP A 218 5.82 -5.28 6.08
C TRP A 218 6.67 -5.59 7.32
N ALA A 219 7.86 -6.18 7.18
CA ALA A 219 8.73 -6.50 8.30
C ALA A 219 9.20 -5.26 9.07
N VAL A 220 9.60 -4.19 8.37
CA VAL A 220 9.97 -2.91 9.01
C VAL A 220 8.76 -2.28 9.67
N LEU A 221 7.63 -2.24 8.97
CA LEU A 221 6.41 -1.64 9.50
C LEU A 221 5.93 -2.35 10.78
N LEU A 222 5.89 -3.69 10.77
CA LEU A 222 5.50 -4.47 11.94
C LEU A 222 6.53 -4.35 13.07
N TRP A 223 7.81 -4.23 12.74
CA TRP A 223 8.88 -4.00 13.72
C TRP A 223 8.66 -2.67 14.43
N THR A 224 8.41 -1.59 13.68
CA THR A 224 8.09 -0.26 14.23
C THR A 224 6.83 -0.32 15.08
N ALA A 225 5.76 -0.94 14.57
CA ALA A 225 4.51 -1.09 15.30
C ALA A 225 4.68 -1.85 16.62
N SER A 226 5.53 -2.89 16.65
CA SER A 226 5.80 -3.66 17.87
C SER A 226 6.56 -2.84 18.92
N ARG A 227 7.50 -1.98 18.51
CA ARG A 227 8.22 -1.09 19.43
C ARG A 227 7.36 0.04 19.96
N PHE A 228 6.58 0.66 19.07
CA PHE A 228 5.74 1.82 19.36
C PHE A 228 4.25 1.44 19.39
N HIS A 229 3.93 0.31 20.02
CA HIS A 229 2.59 -0.27 20.02
C HIS A 229 1.56 0.51 20.85
N ARG A 230 2.02 1.49 21.65
CA ARG A 230 1.14 2.32 22.47
C ARG A 230 0.13 3.03 21.56
N ASP A 231 -1.12 2.98 21.97
CA ASP A 231 -2.24 3.61 21.28
C ASP A 231 -2.56 3.06 19.88
N LEU A 232 -2.01 1.91 19.46
CA LEU A 232 -2.46 1.27 18.22
C LEU A 232 -3.84 0.61 18.43
N PRO A 233 -4.81 0.87 17.54
CA PRO A 233 -6.15 0.30 17.70
C PRO A 233 -6.09 -1.22 17.52
N PRO A 234 -6.97 -2.00 18.19
CA PRO A 234 -7.01 -3.46 18.02
C PRO A 234 -7.12 -3.93 16.56
N THR A 235 -7.90 -3.19 15.75
CA THR A 235 -8.09 -3.45 14.32
C THR A 235 -6.78 -3.42 13.52
N PHE A 236 -5.78 -2.65 13.96
CA PHE A 236 -4.46 -2.64 13.34
C PHE A 236 -3.84 -4.05 13.38
N TRP A 237 -3.93 -4.75 14.50
CA TRP A 237 -3.34 -6.08 14.65
C TRP A 237 -4.11 -7.16 13.89
N ASP A 238 -5.43 -7.00 13.73
CA ASP A 238 -6.23 -7.82 12.83
C ASP A 238 -5.77 -7.67 11.37
N GLU A 239 -5.53 -6.43 10.94
CA GLU A 239 -4.96 -6.15 9.61
C GLU A 239 -3.56 -6.77 9.45
N GLN A 240 -2.71 -6.71 10.48
CA GLN A 240 -1.38 -7.36 10.43
C GLN A 240 -1.47 -8.88 10.29
N ARG A 241 -2.40 -9.54 10.99
CA ARG A 241 -2.66 -10.99 10.83
C ARG A 241 -3.16 -11.33 9.43
N TRP A 242 -4.00 -10.47 8.86
CA TRP A 242 -4.48 -10.64 7.50
C TRP A 242 -3.33 -10.51 6.49
N ILE A 243 -2.50 -9.47 6.60
CA ILE A 243 -1.31 -9.29 5.75
C ILE A 243 -0.37 -10.49 5.87
N PHE A 244 -0.09 -10.94 7.11
CA PHE A 244 0.72 -12.12 7.37
C PHE A 244 0.19 -13.36 6.64
N SER A 245 -1.13 -13.60 6.72
CA SER A 245 -1.77 -14.76 6.06
C SER A 245 -1.62 -14.71 4.54
N GLN A 246 -1.74 -13.52 3.94
CA GLN A 246 -1.58 -13.32 2.50
C GLN A 246 -0.14 -13.55 2.05
N LEU A 247 0.84 -12.97 2.76
CA LEU A 247 2.26 -13.19 2.50
C LEU A 247 2.62 -14.67 2.66
N LYS A 248 2.21 -15.31 3.77
CA LYS A 248 2.43 -16.74 4.02
C LYS A 248 1.85 -17.59 2.89
N ALA A 249 0.63 -17.33 2.45
CA ALA A 249 0.00 -18.05 1.34
C ALA A 249 0.78 -17.90 0.02
N ALA A 250 1.28 -16.70 -0.29
CA ALA A 250 2.11 -16.46 -1.47
C ALA A 250 3.41 -17.28 -1.44
N PHE A 251 4.08 -17.36 -0.27
CA PHE A 251 5.28 -18.18 -0.12
C PHE A 251 4.99 -19.69 -0.09
N VAL A 252 3.84 -20.14 0.43
CA VAL A 252 3.42 -21.56 0.36
C VAL A 252 3.21 -22.00 -1.10
N ALA A 253 2.71 -21.12 -1.96
CA ALA A 253 2.52 -21.41 -3.38
C ALA A 253 3.84 -21.57 -4.16
N ARG A 254 4.97 -21.13 -3.58
CA ARG A 254 6.30 -21.22 -4.19
C ARG A 254 7.05 -22.46 -3.73
N THR A 255 7.71 -23.14 -4.66
CA THR A 255 8.44 -24.39 -4.38
C THR A 255 9.95 -24.22 -4.22
N ASP A 256 10.46 -23.00 -4.41
CA ASP A 256 11.89 -22.71 -4.36
C ASP A 256 12.45 -22.71 -2.93
N ASN A 257 13.77 -22.84 -2.81
CA ASN A 257 14.43 -22.93 -1.51
C ASN A 257 14.40 -21.61 -0.72
N GLU A 258 14.26 -20.45 -1.38
CA GLU A 258 14.14 -19.16 -0.67
C GLU A 258 12.76 -19.07 0.00
N ALA A 259 11.69 -19.48 -0.69
CA ALA A 259 10.36 -19.54 -0.11
C ALA A 259 10.31 -20.43 1.15
N LYS A 260 10.98 -21.59 1.14
CA LYS A 260 11.07 -22.46 2.33
C LYS A 260 11.78 -21.78 3.51
N LYS A 261 12.84 -21.01 3.25
CA LYS A 261 13.54 -20.24 4.29
C LYS A 261 12.63 -19.16 4.88
N VAL A 262 11.91 -18.44 4.01
CA VAL A 262 10.94 -17.42 4.43
C VAL A 262 9.85 -18.03 5.30
N LEU A 263 9.21 -19.12 4.85
CA LEU A 263 8.18 -19.82 5.61
C LEU A 263 8.69 -20.27 6.98
N SER A 264 9.90 -20.82 7.04
CA SER A 264 10.53 -21.19 8.30
C SER A 264 10.70 -20.00 9.25
N GLN A 265 10.96 -18.78 8.75
CA GLN A 265 11.02 -17.59 9.61
C GLN A 265 9.61 -17.15 10.04
N LEU A 266 8.67 -17.07 9.11
CA LEU A 266 7.30 -16.64 9.38
C LEU A 266 6.62 -17.54 10.43
N GLU A 267 6.66 -18.85 10.25
CA GLU A 267 5.97 -19.83 11.11
C GLU A 267 6.62 -19.97 12.48
N ASN A 268 7.95 -19.98 12.55
CA ASN A 268 8.65 -20.29 13.80
C ASN A 268 9.03 -19.05 14.62
N GLN A 269 9.16 -17.87 13.98
CA GLN A 269 9.65 -16.66 14.66
C GLN A 269 8.59 -15.57 14.79
N ILE A 270 7.61 -15.51 13.88
CA ILE A 270 6.69 -14.37 13.80
C ILE A 270 5.26 -14.76 14.21
N GLU A 271 4.68 -15.79 13.60
CA GLU A 271 3.31 -16.27 13.83
C GLU A 271 2.98 -16.44 15.32
N PRO A 272 3.80 -17.11 16.14
CA PRO A 272 3.45 -17.40 17.53
C PRO A 272 3.26 -16.14 18.38
N HIS A 273 3.94 -15.05 18.04
CA HIS A 273 3.82 -13.77 18.75
C HIS A 273 2.70 -12.92 18.15
N LEU A 274 2.55 -12.91 16.82
CA LEU A 274 1.53 -12.11 16.15
C LEU A 274 0.10 -12.57 16.49
N GLU A 275 -0.12 -13.87 16.68
CA GLU A 275 -1.41 -14.43 17.11
C GLU A 275 -1.83 -13.98 18.53
N GLN A 276 -0.86 -13.61 19.37
CA GLN A 276 -1.11 -13.18 20.74
C GLN A 276 -1.44 -11.68 20.86
N LEU A 277 -1.37 -10.92 19.77
CA LEU A 277 -1.59 -9.47 19.79
C LEU A 277 -3.05 -9.08 19.44
N PRO A 278 -3.56 -7.92 19.88
CA PRO A 278 -3.00 -7.11 20.95
C PRO A 278 -3.16 -7.83 22.30
N THR A 279 -2.20 -7.63 23.21
CA THR A 279 -2.33 -8.08 24.59
C THR A 279 -1.93 -6.96 25.55
N GLU A 280 -2.85 -6.59 26.43
CA GLU A 280 -2.56 -5.62 27.51
C GLU A 280 -1.78 -6.27 28.66
N ASN A 281 -1.99 -7.57 28.86
CA ASN A 281 -1.49 -8.30 30.02
C ASN A 281 -0.06 -8.84 29.86
N ASN A 282 0.47 -8.86 28.63
CA ASN A 282 1.80 -9.40 28.36
C ASN A 282 2.61 -8.51 27.40
N PRO A 283 3.13 -7.36 27.86
CA PRO A 283 3.92 -6.45 27.02
C PRO A 283 5.22 -7.10 26.47
N LYS A 284 5.65 -8.25 27.02
CA LYS A 284 6.81 -8.99 26.52
C LYS A 284 6.59 -9.51 25.10
N VAL A 285 5.34 -9.80 24.69
CA VAL A 285 5.04 -10.31 23.35
C VAL A 285 5.47 -9.31 22.27
N TYR A 286 5.21 -8.01 22.46
CA TYR A 286 5.65 -6.98 21.52
C TYR A 286 7.17 -6.92 21.40
N LYS A 287 7.88 -7.02 22.54
CA LYS A 287 9.35 -7.03 22.57
C LYS A 287 9.91 -8.26 21.86
N GLU A 288 9.38 -9.44 22.14
CA GLU A 288 9.79 -10.70 21.50
C GLU A 288 9.54 -10.67 19.98
N LEU A 289 8.37 -10.17 19.56
CA LEU A 289 8.07 -9.94 18.14
C LEU A 289 9.09 -9.00 17.50
N SER A 290 9.42 -7.87 18.13
CA SER A 290 10.42 -6.93 17.60
C SER A 290 11.80 -7.58 17.43
N ILE A 291 12.23 -8.40 18.40
CA ILE A 291 13.51 -9.10 18.37
C ILE A 291 13.53 -10.14 17.23
N ASN A 292 12.45 -10.90 17.07
CA ASN A 292 12.36 -11.92 16.05
C ASN A 292 12.22 -11.33 14.64
N LEU A 293 11.56 -10.19 14.49
CA LEU A 293 11.57 -9.42 13.25
C LEU A 293 12.98 -8.95 12.91
N THR A 294 13.76 -8.43 13.88
CA THR A 294 15.17 -8.08 13.65
C THR A 294 15.98 -9.28 13.16
N LYS A 295 15.80 -10.46 13.76
CA LYS A 295 16.50 -11.69 13.33
C LYS A 295 16.08 -12.12 11.92
N MET A 296 14.79 -12.07 11.60
CA MET A 296 14.28 -12.39 10.26
C MET A 296 14.84 -11.44 9.21
N MET A 297 14.80 -10.13 9.48
CA MET A 297 15.38 -9.10 8.61
C MET A 297 16.87 -9.37 8.39
N TYR A 298 17.63 -9.69 9.43
CA TYR A 298 19.05 -10.05 9.32
C TYR A 298 19.30 -11.32 8.52
N PHE A 299 18.46 -12.35 8.70
CA PHE A 299 18.63 -13.66 8.08
C PHE A 299 18.29 -13.68 6.58
N LEU A 300 17.25 -12.95 6.18
CA LEU A 300 16.77 -12.89 4.79
C LEU A 300 17.42 -11.76 3.97
N ALA A 301 18.04 -10.79 4.65
CA ALA A 301 18.81 -9.72 4.04
C ALA A 301 19.92 -10.23 3.10
N PRO A 302 20.31 -9.44 2.08
CA PRO A 302 21.55 -9.66 1.37
C PRO A 302 22.73 -9.74 2.33
N LYS A 303 23.52 -10.81 2.19
CA LYS A 303 24.77 -10.97 2.93
C LYS A 303 25.87 -10.13 2.27
N PRO A 304 26.77 -9.53 3.06
CA PRO A 304 27.99 -8.96 2.53
C PRO A 304 28.89 -10.06 1.95
N ALA A 305 29.77 -9.69 1.01
CA ALA A 305 30.52 -10.62 0.16
C ALA A 305 31.62 -11.43 0.88
N ASP A 306 31.90 -11.07 2.13
CA ASP A 306 32.86 -11.67 3.05
C ASP A 306 32.26 -12.82 3.90
N GLU A 307 30.94 -13.03 3.84
CA GLU A 307 30.18 -13.98 4.67
C GLU A 307 29.50 -15.13 3.88
N LEU A 308 29.87 -15.31 2.61
CA LEU A 308 29.34 -16.33 1.70
C LEU A 308 30.38 -17.42 1.41
#